data_AF-A0A842WL97-F1
#
_entry.id   AF-A0A842WL97-F1
#
_cell.length_a   1.000
_cell.length_b   1.000
_cell.length_c   1.000
_cell.angle_alpha   90.00
_cell.angle_beta   90.00
_cell.angle_gamma   90.00
#
_symmetry.space_group_name_H-M   'P 1'
#
loop_
_entity.id
_entity.type
_entity.pdbx_description
1 polymer ?
#
loop_
_entity_poly.entity_id
_entity_poly.type
_entity_poly.pdbx_seq_one_letter_code
_entity_poly.pdbx_strand_id
1 'polypeptide(L)'
;MKIMLLAIILVAAAFAWNNPAWPDVLEARYAYDECNVQFAKDFVELREECAEEEDVPVFDSSECIEDIDDNLADLEEAAEDNDRLEFGLTRIALGADMLELGLRIVGDAFTNKTSDFFDCVQDGKEPLEEELGECRESAMEKTEDATASFLENDIDHAEGIMDDLEDEGVDTSGMEGVLEDGDELLADVPEAFEEDEPSEVRALQLRHSRLVSLFHLERMSSICEYAIPILEDEGYDEGLVDEVEELNSDIEDTIDECEYSADVENNNDYANQNLDCWADTWDHFEEFVSLRTEILLEAKK
;
A
#
# COMPACT_ATOMS: atom_id res chain seq x y z
N MET A 1 -19.96 18.08 30.07
CA MET A 1 -19.72 18.55 28.68
C MET A 1 -18.42 17.95 28.17
N LYS A 2 -17.31 18.07 28.93
CA LYS A 2 -16.03 17.38 28.70
C LYS A 2 -16.12 15.87 28.42
N ILE A 3 -16.89 15.12 29.21
CA ILE A 3 -17.09 13.66 29.01
C ILE A 3 -17.77 13.31 27.67
N MET A 4 -18.68 14.16 27.18
CA MET A 4 -19.35 13.95 25.89
C MET A 4 -18.42 14.31 24.73
N LEU A 5 -17.51 15.25 24.95
CA LEU A 5 -16.43 15.65 24.05
C LEU A 5 -15.40 14.52 23.90
N LEU A 6 -14.91 14.01 25.03
CA LEU A 6 -14.01 12.87 25.12
C LEU A 6 -14.61 11.64 24.41
N ALA A 7 -15.91 11.41 24.61
CA ALA A 7 -16.63 10.35 23.91
C ALA A 7 -16.68 10.49 22.39
N ILE A 8 -16.73 11.71 21.86
CA ILE A 8 -16.76 12.00 20.42
C ILE A 8 -15.35 11.83 19.83
N ILE A 9 -14.33 12.39 20.50
CA ILE A 9 -12.92 12.30 20.13
C ILE A 9 -12.47 10.84 20.07
N LEU A 10 -12.78 10.06 21.10
CA LEU A 10 -12.42 8.65 21.16
C LEU A 10 -13.16 7.80 20.10
N VAL A 11 -14.37 8.18 19.67
CA VAL A 11 -15.10 7.49 18.59
C VAL A 11 -14.55 7.87 17.22
N ALA A 12 -14.15 9.13 17.02
CA ALA A 12 -13.49 9.60 15.80
C ALA A 12 -12.14 8.87 15.56
N ALA A 13 -11.45 8.48 16.63
CA ALA A 13 -10.18 7.74 16.59
C ALA A 13 -10.26 6.32 15.99
N ALA A 14 -11.44 5.69 15.95
CA ALA A 14 -11.58 4.30 15.49
C ALA A 14 -12.10 4.12 14.07
N PHE A 15 -12.13 5.18 13.26
CA PHE A 15 -12.57 5.07 11.87
C PHE A 15 -11.47 4.52 10.96
N ALA A 16 -11.88 3.65 10.04
CA ALA A 16 -11.01 3.12 9.00
C ALA A 16 -10.50 4.26 8.09
N TRP A 17 -9.19 4.32 7.91
CA TRP A 17 -8.54 5.22 6.95
C TRP A 17 -8.99 4.85 5.53
N ASN A 18 -9.85 5.67 4.93
CA ASN A 18 -10.43 5.39 3.63
C ASN A 18 -10.13 6.53 2.65
N ASN A 19 -9.05 6.37 1.90
CA ASN A 19 -8.64 7.34 0.89
C ASN A 19 -9.56 7.25 -0.36
N PRO A 20 -10.17 8.37 -0.81
CA PRO A 20 -11.04 8.38 -1.98
C PRO A 20 -10.32 8.14 -3.32
N ALA A 21 -8.99 8.27 -3.38
CA ALA A 21 -8.17 8.03 -4.57
C ALA A 21 -7.76 6.56 -4.77
N TRP A 22 -8.17 5.65 -3.88
CA TRP A 22 -7.93 4.22 -4.05
C TRP A 22 -8.37 3.66 -5.42
N PRO A 23 -9.55 4.01 -5.97
CA PRO A 23 -9.94 3.55 -7.30
C PRO A 23 -8.92 3.92 -8.39
N ASP A 24 -8.39 5.13 -8.36
CA ASP A 24 -7.40 5.60 -9.35
C ASP A 24 -6.08 4.80 -9.22
N VAL A 25 -5.67 4.48 -7.99
CA VAL A 25 -4.48 3.64 -7.72
C VAL A 25 -4.68 2.21 -8.24
N LEU A 26 -5.88 1.63 -8.06
CA LEU A 26 -6.17 0.28 -8.56
C LEU A 26 -6.24 0.26 -10.09
N GLU A 27 -6.87 1.25 -10.71
CA GLU A 27 -6.93 1.40 -12.18
C GLU A 27 -5.53 1.56 -12.78
N ALA A 28 -4.68 2.40 -12.17
CA ALA A 28 -3.31 2.61 -12.64
C ALA A 28 -2.45 1.32 -12.53
N ARG A 29 -2.60 0.58 -11.43
CA ARG A 29 -1.92 -0.73 -11.25
C ARG A 29 -2.41 -1.77 -12.25
N TYR A 30 -3.72 -1.83 -12.50
CA TYR A 30 -4.31 -2.70 -13.51
C TYR A 30 -3.72 -2.41 -14.90
N ALA A 31 -3.64 -1.14 -15.30
CA ALA A 31 -3.07 -0.76 -16.61
C ALA A 31 -1.62 -1.25 -16.79
N TYR A 32 -0.81 -1.23 -15.72
CA TYR A 32 0.54 -1.77 -15.78
C TYR A 32 0.56 -3.30 -15.96
N ASP A 33 -0.32 -4.01 -15.26
CA ASP A 33 -0.43 -5.47 -15.35
C ASP A 33 -1.00 -5.89 -16.72
N GLU A 34 -1.94 -5.12 -17.30
CA GLU A 34 -2.45 -5.29 -18.66
C GLU A 34 -1.32 -5.23 -19.70
N CYS A 35 -0.41 -4.24 -19.61
CA CYS A 35 0.76 -4.16 -20.48
C CYS A 35 1.62 -5.43 -20.43
N ASN A 36 1.82 -6.00 -19.24
CA ASN A 36 2.63 -7.21 -19.05
C ASN A 36 1.96 -8.45 -19.65
N VAL A 37 0.65 -8.58 -19.47
CA VAL A 37 -0.13 -9.69 -20.03
C VAL A 37 -0.14 -9.60 -21.56
N GLN A 38 -0.36 -8.41 -22.11
CA GLN A 38 -0.36 -8.20 -23.56
C GLN A 38 0.99 -8.59 -24.18
N PHE A 39 2.11 -8.13 -23.60
CA PHE A 39 3.43 -8.56 -24.04
C PHE A 39 3.64 -10.08 -23.95
N ALA A 40 3.16 -10.74 -22.90
CA ALA A 40 3.29 -12.19 -22.78
C ALA A 40 2.51 -12.93 -23.87
N LYS A 41 1.31 -12.44 -24.23
CA LYS A 41 0.49 -12.98 -25.32
C LYS A 41 1.18 -12.80 -26.66
N ASP A 42 1.67 -11.60 -26.95
CA ASP A 42 2.36 -11.29 -28.22
C ASP A 42 3.67 -12.07 -28.35
N PHE A 43 4.40 -12.24 -27.24
CA PHE A 43 5.62 -13.04 -27.21
C PHE A 43 5.34 -14.54 -27.42
N VAL A 44 4.23 -15.06 -26.88
CA VAL A 44 3.78 -16.43 -27.14
C VAL A 44 3.40 -16.61 -28.61
N GLU A 45 2.61 -15.69 -29.18
CA GLU A 45 2.20 -15.71 -30.58
C GLU A 45 3.43 -15.70 -31.51
N LEU A 46 4.39 -14.80 -31.27
CA LEU A 46 5.66 -14.76 -32.00
C LEU A 46 6.39 -16.11 -31.98
N ARG A 47 6.42 -16.78 -30.82
CA ARG A 47 7.07 -18.11 -30.69
C ARG A 47 6.33 -19.17 -31.49
N GLU A 48 5.00 -19.13 -31.52
CA GLU A 48 4.20 -20.05 -32.32
C GLU A 48 4.40 -19.85 -33.83
N GLU A 49 4.45 -18.58 -34.27
CA GLU A 49 4.73 -18.22 -35.67
C GLU A 49 6.12 -18.72 -36.11
N CYS A 50 7.17 -18.39 -35.35
CA CYS A 50 8.54 -18.86 -35.63
C CYS A 50 8.65 -20.39 -35.60
N ALA A 51 7.87 -21.06 -34.75
CA ALA A 51 7.85 -22.52 -34.68
C ALA A 51 7.21 -23.17 -35.90
N GLU A 52 6.14 -22.57 -36.45
CA GLU A 52 5.52 -23.00 -37.71
C GLU A 52 6.48 -22.82 -38.89
N GLU A 53 7.20 -21.69 -38.98
CA GLU A 53 8.18 -21.44 -40.03
C GLU A 53 9.33 -22.46 -40.02
N GLU A 54 9.79 -22.84 -38.83
CA GLU A 54 10.94 -23.72 -38.62
C GLU A 54 10.59 -25.21 -38.46
N ASP A 55 9.30 -25.57 -38.56
CA ASP A 55 8.77 -26.94 -38.38
C ASP A 55 9.26 -27.59 -37.06
N VAL A 56 9.23 -26.81 -35.98
CA VAL A 56 9.58 -27.26 -34.62
C VAL A 56 8.36 -27.20 -33.70
N PRO A 57 8.19 -28.16 -32.77
CA PRO A 57 7.11 -28.07 -31.80
C PRO A 57 7.42 -27.01 -30.73
N VAL A 58 6.41 -26.29 -30.26
CA VAL A 58 6.46 -25.44 -29.05
C VAL A 58 5.50 -25.98 -27.99
N PHE A 59 5.73 -25.54 -26.75
CA PHE A 59 4.80 -25.75 -25.65
C PHE A 59 3.44 -25.12 -25.97
N ASP A 60 2.36 -25.85 -25.69
CA ASP A 60 0.98 -25.37 -25.82
C ASP A 60 0.62 -24.49 -24.61
N SER A 61 0.63 -23.19 -24.82
CA SER A 61 0.35 -22.15 -23.81
C SER A 61 -1.13 -21.83 -23.64
N SER A 62 -2.04 -22.44 -24.41
CA SER A 62 -3.46 -22.04 -24.43
C SER A 62 -4.11 -22.05 -23.04
N GLU A 63 -3.93 -23.12 -22.27
CA GLU A 63 -4.44 -23.22 -20.89
C GLU A 63 -3.84 -22.15 -19.97
N CYS A 64 -2.52 -21.89 -20.06
CA CYS A 64 -1.87 -20.86 -19.26
C CYS A 64 -2.33 -19.44 -19.63
N ILE A 65 -2.56 -19.16 -20.92
CA ILE A 65 -3.06 -17.87 -21.37
C ILE A 65 -4.52 -17.67 -20.97
N GLU A 66 -5.34 -18.72 -20.97
CA GLU A 66 -6.72 -18.69 -20.45
C GLU A 66 -6.73 -18.32 -18.96
N ASP A 67 -5.90 -18.98 -18.13
CA ASP A 67 -5.78 -18.67 -16.70
C ASP A 67 -5.29 -17.22 -16.46
N ILE A 68 -4.35 -16.73 -17.28
CA ILE A 68 -3.84 -15.34 -17.21
C ILE A 68 -4.94 -14.33 -17.60
N ASP A 69 -5.69 -14.59 -18.68
CA ASP A 69 -6.78 -13.73 -19.14
C ASP A 69 -7.93 -13.69 -18.11
N ASP A 70 -8.28 -14.83 -17.52
CA ASP A 70 -9.29 -14.93 -16.44
C ASP A 70 -8.86 -14.09 -15.23
N ASN A 71 -7.60 -14.23 -14.77
CA ASN A 71 -7.10 -13.43 -13.66
C ASN A 71 -6.96 -11.94 -13.98
N LEU A 72 -6.66 -11.57 -15.23
CA LEU A 72 -6.63 -10.17 -15.63
C LEU A 72 -8.04 -9.56 -15.61
N ALA A 73 -9.06 -10.30 -16.07
CA ALA A 73 -10.45 -9.87 -16.01
C ALA A 73 -10.95 -9.72 -14.57
N ASP A 74 -10.61 -10.67 -13.69
CA ASP A 74 -10.91 -10.58 -12.26
C ASP A 74 -10.20 -9.37 -11.60
N LEU A 75 -9.00 -9.02 -12.08
CA LEU A 75 -8.25 -7.86 -11.58
C LEU A 75 -8.91 -6.54 -12.00
N GLU A 76 -9.43 -6.46 -13.23
CA GLU A 76 -10.25 -5.34 -13.72
C GLU A 76 -11.51 -5.18 -12.89
N GLU A 77 -12.27 -6.26 -12.66
CA GLU A 77 -13.51 -6.25 -11.85
C GLU A 77 -13.22 -5.77 -10.42
N ALA A 78 -12.16 -6.28 -9.79
CA ALA A 78 -11.76 -5.84 -8.45
C ALA A 78 -11.33 -4.37 -8.39
N ALA A 79 -10.72 -3.84 -9.45
CA ALA A 79 -10.37 -2.42 -9.55
C ALA A 79 -11.64 -1.55 -9.69
N GLU A 80 -12.57 -1.93 -10.57
CA GLU A 80 -13.83 -1.22 -10.78
C GLU A 80 -14.71 -1.20 -9.52
N ASP A 81 -14.74 -2.32 -8.78
CA ASP A 81 -15.49 -2.44 -7.52
C ASP A 81 -14.75 -1.84 -6.31
N ASN A 82 -13.51 -1.37 -6.49
CA ASN A 82 -12.63 -0.87 -5.42
C ASN A 82 -12.43 -1.91 -4.29
N ASP A 83 -12.37 -3.20 -4.63
CA ASP A 83 -12.07 -4.27 -3.68
C ASP A 83 -10.55 -4.50 -3.60
N ARG A 84 -9.91 -3.80 -2.66
CA ARG A 84 -8.45 -3.85 -2.46
C ARG A 84 -7.93 -5.24 -2.11
N LEU A 85 -8.71 -6.03 -1.37
CA LEU A 85 -8.28 -7.35 -0.92
C LEU A 85 -8.34 -8.32 -2.09
N GLU A 86 -9.45 -8.33 -2.82
CA GLU A 86 -9.61 -9.14 -4.02
C GLU A 86 -8.56 -8.75 -5.07
N PHE A 87 -8.39 -7.45 -5.34
CA PHE A 87 -7.37 -6.95 -6.26
C PHE A 87 -5.97 -7.46 -5.87
N GLY A 88 -5.59 -7.36 -4.60
CA GLY A 88 -4.30 -7.84 -4.11
C GLY A 88 -4.11 -9.36 -4.27
N LEU A 89 -5.14 -10.15 -3.97
CA LEU A 89 -5.10 -11.61 -4.11
C LEU A 89 -5.06 -12.04 -5.59
N THR A 90 -5.87 -11.43 -6.44
CA THR A 90 -5.90 -11.69 -7.88
C THR A 90 -4.59 -11.31 -8.54
N ARG A 91 -3.97 -10.18 -8.15
CA ARG A 91 -2.65 -9.79 -8.64
C ARG A 91 -1.56 -10.82 -8.31
N ILE A 92 -1.62 -11.45 -7.13
CA ILE A 92 -0.70 -12.54 -6.76
C ILE A 92 -0.93 -13.77 -7.64
N ALA A 93 -2.19 -14.13 -7.89
CA ALA A 93 -2.55 -15.25 -8.77
C ALA A 93 -2.05 -15.01 -10.20
N LEU A 94 -2.34 -13.83 -10.77
CA LEU A 94 -1.83 -13.40 -12.07
C LEU A 94 -0.31 -13.49 -12.15
N GLY A 95 0.40 -12.98 -11.14
CA GLY A 95 1.86 -13.07 -11.07
C GLY A 95 2.40 -14.50 -11.02
N ALA A 96 1.68 -15.43 -10.36
CA ALA A 96 2.04 -16.84 -10.31
C ALA A 96 1.87 -17.52 -11.68
N ASP A 97 0.78 -17.23 -12.39
CA ASP A 97 0.51 -17.81 -13.71
C ASP A 97 1.45 -17.26 -14.78
N MET A 98 1.76 -15.96 -14.73
CA MET A 98 2.79 -15.34 -15.56
C MET A 98 4.18 -15.97 -15.32
N LEU A 99 4.53 -16.27 -14.06
CA LEU A 99 5.76 -16.98 -13.73
C LEU A 99 5.75 -18.42 -14.24
N GLU A 100 4.63 -19.14 -14.10
CA GLU A 100 4.47 -20.49 -14.63
C GLU A 100 4.66 -20.50 -16.15
N LEU A 101 4.01 -19.59 -16.88
CA LEU A 101 4.19 -19.43 -18.32
C LEU A 101 5.67 -19.23 -18.66
N GLY A 102 6.34 -18.28 -17.99
CA GLY A 102 7.77 -18.02 -18.19
C GLY A 102 8.64 -19.26 -17.96
N LEU A 103 8.39 -20.03 -16.90
CA LEU A 103 9.12 -21.26 -16.60
C LEU A 103 8.88 -22.35 -17.66
N ARG A 104 7.65 -22.48 -18.16
CA ARG A 104 7.32 -23.44 -19.22
C ARG A 104 7.98 -23.05 -20.55
N ILE A 105 7.99 -21.76 -20.89
CA ILE A 105 8.71 -21.22 -22.06
C ILE A 105 10.21 -21.53 -21.96
N VAL A 106 10.83 -21.24 -20.82
CA VAL A 106 12.26 -21.54 -20.59
C VAL A 106 12.51 -23.04 -20.67
N GLY A 107 11.66 -23.87 -20.07
CA GLY A 107 11.76 -25.33 -20.16
C GLY A 107 11.66 -25.84 -21.59
N ASP A 108 10.73 -25.29 -22.39
CA ASP A 108 10.54 -25.62 -23.79
C ASP A 108 11.74 -25.23 -24.67
N ALA A 109 12.42 -24.12 -24.34
CA ALA A 109 13.65 -23.72 -25.02
C ALA A 109 14.79 -24.74 -24.89
N PHE A 110 14.80 -25.58 -23.85
CA PHE A 110 15.80 -26.66 -23.70
C PHE A 110 15.46 -27.94 -24.47
N THR A 111 14.37 -27.95 -25.25
CA THR A 111 13.98 -29.09 -26.09
C THR A 111 14.57 -28.99 -27.50
N ASN A 112 14.12 -29.80 -28.46
CA ASN A 112 14.64 -29.84 -29.83
C ASN A 112 14.27 -28.58 -30.64
N LYS A 113 14.85 -27.44 -30.29
CA LYS A 113 14.75 -26.16 -31.01
C LYS A 113 15.95 -25.97 -31.94
N THR A 114 15.73 -25.35 -33.09
CA THR A 114 16.79 -25.02 -34.05
C THR A 114 17.43 -23.67 -33.70
N SER A 115 18.63 -23.40 -34.23
CA SER A 115 19.22 -22.07 -34.14
C SER A 115 18.32 -21.03 -34.82
N ASP A 116 17.80 -21.39 -36.00
CA ASP A 116 16.94 -20.53 -36.82
C ASP A 116 15.65 -20.13 -36.09
N PHE A 117 15.07 -21.02 -35.27
CA PHE A 117 13.93 -20.69 -34.38
C PHE A 117 14.31 -19.62 -33.35
N PHE A 118 15.47 -19.75 -32.69
CA PHE A 118 15.90 -18.76 -31.71
C PHE A 118 16.23 -17.42 -32.36
N ASP A 119 16.84 -17.44 -33.55
CA ASP A 119 17.13 -16.24 -34.31
C ASP A 119 15.83 -15.50 -34.69
N CYS A 120 14.81 -16.23 -35.17
CA CYS A 120 13.48 -15.67 -35.45
C CYS A 120 12.83 -15.02 -34.22
N VAL A 121 12.77 -15.73 -33.08
CA VAL A 121 12.18 -15.21 -31.85
C VAL A 121 12.96 -14.01 -31.33
N GLN A 122 14.29 -14.02 -31.44
CA GLN A 122 15.12 -12.90 -31.00
C GLN A 122 14.92 -11.66 -31.87
N ASP A 123 14.85 -11.83 -33.20
CA ASP A 123 14.62 -10.74 -34.15
C ASP A 123 13.22 -10.12 -33.98
N GLY A 124 12.20 -10.94 -33.65
CA GLY A 124 10.84 -10.46 -33.40
C GLY A 124 10.61 -9.87 -32.01
N LYS A 125 11.50 -10.10 -31.03
CA LYS A 125 11.32 -9.66 -29.65
C LYS A 125 11.55 -8.16 -29.44
N GLU A 126 12.51 -7.57 -30.15
CA GLU A 126 12.91 -6.17 -29.95
C GLU A 126 11.72 -5.18 -30.15
N PRO A 127 10.88 -5.31 -31.19
CA PRO A 127 9.67 -4.50 -31.32
C PRO A 127 8.67 -4.68 -30.16
N LEU A 128 8.51 -5.90 -29.65
CA LEU A 128 7.61 -6.17 -28.52
C LEU A 128 8.11 -5.54 -27.22
N GLU A 129 9.44 -5.52 -27.01
CA GLU A 129 10.04 -4.82 -25.86
C GLU A 129 9.88 -3.29 -25.97
N GLU A 130 9.93 -2.73 -27.19
CA GLU A 130 9.65 -1.31 -27.44
C GLU A 130 8.18 -0.98 -27.14
N GLU A 131 7.23 -1.76 -27.66
CA GLU A 131 5.79 -1.59 -27.39
C GLU A 131 5.45 -1.75 -25.90
N LEU A 132 6.08 -2.71 -25.22
CA LEU A 132 5.95 -2.88 -23.77
C LEU A 132 6.48 -1.66 -23.02
N GLY A 133 7.60 -1.10 -23.45
CA GLY A 133 8.19 0.12 -22.87
C GLY A 133 7.23 1.30 -22.96
N GLU A 134 6.70 1.58 -24.16
CA GLU A 134 5.73 2.66 -24.38
C GLU A 134 4.44 2.46 -23.56
N CYS A 135 3.94 1.23 -23.46
CA CYS A 135 2.75 0.90 -22.66
C CYS A 135 3.02 1.14 -21.16
N ARG A 136 4.14 0.65 -20.64
CA ARG A 136 4.52 0.81 -19.23
C ARG A 136 4.78 2.25 -18.87
N GLU A 137 5.45 3.03 -19.72
CA GLU A 137 5.68 4.47 -19.50
C GLU A 137 4.32 5.19 -19.31
N SER A 138 3.34 4.92 -20.18
CA SER A 138 2.01 5.49 -20.04
C SER A 138 1.26 5.02 -18.78
N ALA A 139 1.41 3.74 -18.39
CA ALA A 139 0.83 3.23 -17.15
C ALA A 139 1.51 3.79 -15.89
N MET A 140 2.81 4.07 -15.96
CA MET A 140 3.60 4.68 -14.89
C MET A 140 3.21 6.14 -14.68
N GLU A 141 2.98 6.93 -15.74
CA GLU A 141 2.46 8.30 -15.64
C GLU A 141 1.12 8.33 -14.88
N LYS A 142 0.20 7.40 -15.20
CA LYS A 142 -1.06 7.26 -14.45
C LYS A 142 -0.83 6.88 -12.99
N THR A 143 0.16 6.04 -12.73
CA THR A 143 0.48 5.58 -11.38
C THR A 143 1.09 6.70 -10.54
N GLU A 144 1.93 7.55 -11.15
CA GLU A 144 2.47 8.77 -10.54
C GLU A 144 1.32 9.70 -10.13
N ASP A 145 0.44 10.05 -11.08
CA ASP A 145 -0.71 10.93 -10.83
C ASP A 145 -1.63 10.38 -9.73
N ALA A 146 -1.92 9.07 -9.77
CA ALA A 146 -2.74 8.41 -8.76
C ALA A 146 -2.05 8.39 -7.38
N THR A 147 -0.73 8.20 -7.34
CA THR A 147 0.05 8.20 -6.09
C THR A 147 0.11 9.59 -5.48
N ALA A 148 0.36 10.63 -6.28
CA ALA A 148 0.32 12.01 -5.82
C ALA A 148 -1.06 12.38 -5.27
N SER A 149 -2.12 12.08 -6.03
CA SER A 149 -3.51 12.31 -5.60
C SER A 149 -3.85 11.55 -4.32
N PHE A 150 -3.35 10.32 -4.18
CA PHE A 150 -3.52 9.52 -2.97
C PHE A 150 -2.87 10.21 -1.77
N LEU A 151 -1.59 10.57 -1.86
CA LEU A 151 -0.87 11.25 -0.77
C LEU A 151 -1.52 12.59 -0.40
N GLU A 152 -1.92 13.39 -1.38
CA GLU A 152 -2.60 14.67 -1.16
C GLU A 152 -3.92 14.48 -0.41
N ASN A 153 -4.72 13.46 -0.76
CA ASN A 153 -5.95 13.14 -0.03
C ASN A 153 -5.69 12.62 1.40
N ASP A 154 -4.59 11.90 1.61
CA ASP A 154 -4.20 11.43 2.96
C ASP A 154 -3.78 12.60 3.84
N ILE A 155 -2.99 13.54 3.30
CA ILE A 155 -2.56 14.76 3.99
C ILE A 155 -3.79 15.62 4.32
N ASP A 156 -4.66 15.92 3.34
CA ASP A 156 -5.91 16.67 3.56
C ASP A 156 -6.80 16.02 4.64
N HIS A 157 -6.86 14.68 4.64
CA HIS A 157 -7.65 13.94 5.64
C HIS A 157 -7.05 14.05 7.04
N ALA A 158 -5.73 13.91 7.15
CA ALA A 158 -4.98 14.05 8.39
C ALA A 158 -5.07 15.47 8.96
N GLU A 159 -4.93 16.50 8.12
CA GLU A 159 -5.14 17.91 8.50
C GLU A 159 -6.56 18.11 9.07
N GLY A 160 -7.59 17.59 8.41
CA GLY A 160 -8.96 17.68 8.89
C GLY A 160 -9.18 17.01 10.25
N ILE A 161 -8.48 15.89 10.52
CA ILE A 161 -8.50 15.24 11.84
C ILE A 161 -7.83 16.13 12.89
N MET A 162 -6.70 16.75 12.55
CA MET A 162 -5.97 17.62 13.47
C MET A 162 -6.74 18.89 13.80
N ASP A 163 -7.33 19.56 12.81
CA ASP A 163 -8.22 20.72 12.99
C ASP A 163 -9.35 20.38 13.98
N ASP A 164 -10.01 19.24 13.80
CA ASP A 164 -11.07 18.76 14.70
C ASP A 164 -10.56 18.51 16.14
N LEU A 165 -9.32 18.04 16.30
CA LEU A 165 -8.71 17.79 17.62
C LEU A 165 -8.23 19.07 18.30
N GLU A 166 -7.64 20.00 17.55
CA GLU A 166 -7.19 21.31 18.03
C GLU A 166 -8.36 22.18 18.48
N ASP A 167 -9.49 22.14 17.76
CA ASP A 167 -10.72 22.82 18.14
C ASP A 167 -11.22 22.34 19.52
N GLU A 168 -10.92 21.09 19.88
CA GLU A 168 -11.23 20.49 21.18
C GLU A 168 -10.12 20.69 22.24
N GLY A 169 -9.01 21.31 21.84
CA GLY A 169 -7.86 21.65 22.68
C GLY A 169 -6.90 20.49 22.95
N VAL A 170 -6.89 19.48 22.09
CA VAL A 170 -5.90 18.39 22.09
C VAL A 170 -4.58 18.93 21.52
N ASP A 171 -3.44 18.49 22.07
CA ASP A 171 -2.12 18.82 21.50
C ASP A 171 -1.86 17.92 20.28
N THR A 172 -1.68 18.54 19.11
CA THR A 172 -1.50 17.88 17.82
C THR A 172 -0.07 17.96 17.29
N SER A 173 0.88 18.49 18.07
CA SER A 173 2.24 18.80 17.60
C SER A 173 3.03 17.59 17.07
N GLY A 174 2.81 16.40 17.62
CA GLY A 174 3.39 15.17 17.06
C GLY A 174 2.83 14.80 15.68
N MET A 175 1.51 14.94 15.50
CA MET A 175 0.85 14.73 14.20
C MET A 175 1.26 15.78 13.16
N GLU A 176 1.49 17.04 13.56
CA GLU A 176 2.04 18.09 12.68
C GLU A 176 3.38 17.66 12.08
N GLY A 177 4.29 17.08 12.89
CA GLY A 177 5.58 16.58 12.41
C GLY A 177 5.44 15.47 11.36
N VAL A 178 4.50 14.54 11.57
CA VAL A 178 4.23 13.46 10.58
C VAL A 178 3.66 14.02 9.28
N LEU A 179 2.83 15.08 9.35
CA LEU A 179 2.34 15.77 8.16
C LEU A 179 3.44 16.49 7.38
N GLU A 180 4.38 17.15 8.08
CA GLU A 180 5.55 17.76 7.43
C GLU A 180 6.35 16.71 6.64
N ASP A 181 6.58 15.52 7.21
CA ASP A 181 7.21 14.40 6.50
C ASP A 181 6.35 13.88 5.33
N GLY A 182 5.02 13.98 5.45
CA GLY A 182 4.05 13.65 4.39
C GLY A 182 4.14 14.59 3.19
N ASP A 183 4.26 15.90 3.43
CA ASP A 183 4.50 16.90 2.40
C ASP A 183 5.83 16.68 1.67
N GLU A 184 6.89 16.33 2.41
CA GLU A 184 8.17 15.94 1.81
C GLU A 184 8.03 14.68 0.96
N LEU A 185 7.30 13.66 1.43
CA LEU A 185 7.02 12.45 0.67
C LEU A 185 6.23 12.73 -0.62
N LEU A 186 5.24 13.64 -0.58
CA LEU A 186 4.50 14.05 -1.77
C LEU A 186 5.42 14.76 -2.78
N ALA A 187 6.37 15.58 -2.30
CA ALA A 187 7.34 16.24 -3.16
C ALA A 187 8.32 15.26 -3.84
N ASP A 188 8.56 14.09 -3.24
CA ASP A 188 9.42 13.04 -3.77
C ASP A 188 8.73 12.15 -4.83
N VAL A 189 7.40 12.25 -5.01
CA VAL A 189 6.65 11.42 -5.96
C VAL A 189 7.24 11.49 -7.38
N PRO A 190 7.48 12.66 -8.00
CA PRO A 190 8.00 12.70 -9.36
C PRO A 190 9.37 12.02 -9.48
N GLU A 191 10.27 12.26 -8.52
CA GLU A 191 11.62 11.67 -8.52
C GLU A 191 11.57 10.14 -8.43
N ALA A 192 10.64 9.57 -7.65
CA ALA A 192 10.46 8.12 -7.54
C ALA A 192 9.98 7.46 -8.85
N PHE A 193 9.46 8.23 -9.80
CA PHE A 193 8.97 7.75 -11.09
C PHE A 193 9.87 8.14 -12.28
N GLU A 194 10.86 9.05 -12.12
CA GLU A 194 11.73 9.53 -13.22
C GLU A 194 12.61 8.43 -13.86
N GLU A 195 12.99 7.39 -13.11
CA GLU A 195 13.90 6.33 -13.60
C GLU A 195 13.18 5.00 -13.95
N ASP A 196 11.85 4.95 -13.88
CA ASP A 196 11.05 3.71 -14.01
C ASP A 196 11.54 2.56 -13.10
N GLU A 197 12.25 2.88 -12.02
CA GLU A 197 12.83 1.89 -11.12
C GLU A 197 11.79 1.41 -10.09
N PRO A 198 11.35 0.14 -10.13
CA PRO A 198 10.35 -0.36 -9.19
C PRO A 198 10.81 -0.32 -7.72
N SER A 199 12.12 -0.22 -7.49
CA SER A 199 12.72 -0.04 -6.17
C SER A 199 12.36 1.28 -5.53
N GLU A 200 12.35 2.37 -6.30
CA GLU A 200 12.09 3.73 -5.80
C GLU A 200 10.61 3.91 -5.48
N VAL A 201 9.73 3.46 -6.37
CA VAL A 201 8.28 3.42 -6.11
C VAL A 201 7.96 2.56 -4.88
N ARG A 202 8.69 1.46 -4.67
CA ARG A 202 8.53 0.64 -3.47
C ARG A 202 9.02 1.36 -2.21
N ALA A 203 10.14 2.09 -2.28
CA ALA A 203 10.64 2.89 -1.16
C ALA A 203 9.61 3.97 -0.75
N LEU A 204 9.04 4.67 -1.73
CA LEU A 204 7.97 5.65 -1.54
C LEU A 204 6.75 5.03 -0.83
N GLN A 205 6.29 3.85 -1.27
CA GLN A 205 5.17 3.14 -0.64
C GLN A 205 5.46 2.70 0.80
N LEU A 206 6.70 2.28 1.09
CA LEU A 206 7.08 1.90 2.45
C LEU A 206 7.17 3.12 3.36
N ARG A 207 7.73 4.24 2.88
CA ARG A 207 7.75 5.52 3.60
C ARG A 207 6.34 6.01 3.91
N HIS A 208 5.44 6.01 2.93
CA HIS A 208 4.03 6.32 3.12
C HIS A 208 3.39 5.45 4.21
N SER A 209 3.55 4.13 4.09
CA SER A 209 3.01 3.17 5.05
C SER A 209 3.50 3.42 6.48
N ARG A 210 4.74 3.88 6.64
CA ARG A 210 5.30 4.27 7.94
C ARG A 210 4.63 5.51 8.51
N LEU A 211 4.46 6.56 7.69
CA LEU A 211 3.83 7.80 8.11
C LEU A 211 2.39 7.58 8.56
N VAL A 212 1.64 6.71 7.88
CA VAL A 212 0.28 6.34 8.30
C VAL A 212 0.29 5.71 9.70
N SER A 213 1.20 4.77 9.99
CA SER A 213 1.33 4.19 11.34
C SER A 213 1.68 5.23 12.39
N LEU A 214 2.68 6.08 12.11
CA LEU A 214 3.12 7.14 13.02
C LEU A 214 1.99 8.12 13.31
N PHE A 215 1.24 8.55 12.29
CA PHE A 215 0.08 9.42 12.49
C PHE A 215 -0.96 8.78 13.41
N HIS A 216 -1.22 7.47 13.27
CA HIS A 216 -2.12 6.75 14.16
C HIS A 216 -1.60 6.69 15.60
N LEU A 217 -0.32 6.41 15.80
CA LEU A 217 0.31 6.37 17.12
C LEU A 217 0.27 7.75 17.79
N GLU A 218 0.73 8.80 17.10
CA GLU A 218 0.71 10.19 17.57
C GLU A 218 -0.70 10.63 17.95
N ARG A 219 -1.68 10.31 17.11
CA ARG A 219 -3.09 10.57 17.40
C ARG A 219 -3.57 9.89 18.68
N MET A 220 -3.23 8.62 18.87
CA MET A 220 -3.63 7.89 20.08
C MET A 220 -2.96 8.49 21.32
N SER A 221 -1.67 8.82 21.24
CA SER A 221 -0.92 9.46 22.33
C SER A 221 -1.53 10.81 22.71
N SER A 222 -1.72 11.72 21.75
CA SER A 222 -2.38 13.02 21.96
C SER A 222 -3.73 12.91 22.65
N ILE A 223 -4.52 11.88 22.31
CA ILE A 223 -5.83 11.67 22.94
C ILE A 223 -5.68 11.13 24.37
N CYS A 224 -4.72 10.24 24.63
CA CYS A 224 -4.42 9.76 25.99
C CYS A 224 -3.99 10.93 26.89
N GLU A 225 -3.04 11.75 26.43
CA GLU A 225 -2.58 12.95 27.15
C GLU A 225 -3.72 13.93 27.45
N TYR A 226 -4.63 14.12 26.49
CA TYR A 226 -5.81 14.95 26.69
C TYR A 226 -6.81 14.35 27.69
N ALA A 227 -6.95 13.02 27.71
CA ALA A 227 -7.91 12.31 28.55
C ALA A 227 -7.51 12.29 30.03
N ILE A 228 -6.23 12.06 30.34
CA ILE A 228 -5.69 11.93 31.71
C ILE A 228 -6.18 13.04 32.66
N PRO A 229 -5.95 14.35 32.39
CA PRO A 229 -6.36 15.40 33.32
C PRO A 229 -7.89 15.53 33.46
N ILE A 230 -8.67 15.06 32.48
CA ILE A 230 -10.13 15.05 32.55
C ILE A 230 -10.61 13.93 33.48
N LEU A 231 -10.01 12.74 33.36
CA LEU A 231 -10.35 11.58 34.21
C LEU A 231 -10.00 11.86 35.67
N GLU A 232 -8.83 12.46 35.93
CA GLU A 232 -8.41 12.89 37.27
C GLU A 232 -9.37 13.92 37.89
N ASP A 233 -9.76 14.97 37.15
CA ASP A 233 -10.62 16.06 37.63
C ASP A 233 -12.05 15.57 37.96
N GLU A 234 -12.55 14.61 37.18
CA GLU A 234 -13.88 14.01 37.40
C GLU A 234 -13.88 12.91 38.48
N GLY A 235 -12.70 12.52 38.99
CA GLY A 235 -12.55 11.56 40.08
C GLY A 235 -12.86 10.12 39.68
N TYR A 236 -12.49 9.72 38.46
CA TYR A 236 -12.53 8.33 38.00
C TYR A 236 -11.56 7.46 38.84
N ASP A 237 -11.73 6.14 38.75
CA ASP A 237 -10.90 5.19 39.50
C ASP A 237 -9.41 5.40 39.17
N GLU A 238 -8.55 5.42 40.19
CA GLU A 238 -7.10 5.60 40.00
C GLU A 238 -6.54 4.56 39.03
N GLY A 239 -7.08 3.33 39.04
CA GLY A 239 -6.68 2.28 38.10
C GLY A 239 -6.94 2.61 36.62
N LEU A 240 -8.02 3.34 36.30
CA LEU A 240 -8.31 3.72 34.91
C LEU A 240 -7.38 4.83 34.41
N VAL A 241 -6.97 5.74 35.30
CA VAL A 241 -5.98 6.76 34.96
C VAL A 241 -4.61 6.10 34.74
N ASP A 242 -4.20 5.20 35.65
CA ASP A 242 -2.96 4.43 35.55
C ASP A 242 -2.90 3.64 34.22
N GLU A 243 -4.00 3.01 33.79
CA GLU A 243 -4.08 2.27 32.53
C GLU A 243 -3.94 3.17 31.28
N VAL A 244 -4.49 4.40 31.30
CA VAL A 244 -4.33 5.35 30.19
C VAL A 244 -2.89 5.91 30.15
N GLU A 245 -2.28 6.15 31.30
CA GLU A 245 -0.87 6.56 31.40
C GLU A 245 0.08 5.46 30.91
N GLU A 246 -0.17 4.20 31.28
CA GLU A 246 0.60 3.04 30.81
C GLU A 246 0.51 2.89 29.29
N LEU A 247 -0.71 2.91 28.72
CA LEU A 247 -0.88 2.87 27.27
C LEU A 247 -0.17 4.04 26.56
N ASN A 248 -0.25 5.26 27.11
CA ASN A 248 0.44 6.40 26.49
C ASN A 248 1.95 6.19 26.47
N SER A 249 2.54 5.71 27.57
CA SER A 249 3.96 5.41 27.64
C SER A 249 4.38 4.35 26.63
N ASP A 250 3.58 3.29 26.45
CA ASP A 250 3.88 2.22 25.51
C ASP A 250 3.76 2.70 24.05
N ILE A 251 2.82 3.59 23.76
CA ILE A 251 2.69 4.26 22.46
C ILE A 251 3.91 5.15 22.17
N GLU A 252 4.34 5.98 23.13
CA GLU A 252 5.53 6.85 22.98
C GLU A 252 6.80 6.03 22.69
N ASP A 253 7.01 4.94 23.43
CA ASP A 253 8.12 4.01 23.18
C ASP A 253 8.03 3.42 21.76
N THR A 254 6.82 3.11 21.30
CA THR A 254 6.59 2.58 19.94
C THR A 254 6.85 3.64 18.86
N ILE A 255 6.48 4.91 19.08
CA ILE A 255 6.79 6.01 18.16
C ILE A 255 8.30 6.14 17.97
N ASP A 256 9.07 6.12 19.07
CA ASP A 256 10.54 6.17 19.05
C ASP A 256 11.13 4.97 18.30
N GLU A 257 10.61 3.77 18.51
CA GLU A 257 11.03 2.55 17.79
C GLU A 257 10.60 2.57 16.32
N CYS A 258 9.51 3.26 16.02
CA CYS A 258 8.95 3.38 14.70
C CYS A 258 9.58 4.48 13.83
N GLU A 259 10.73 5.06 14.22
CA GLU A 259 11.37 6.21 13.57
C GLU A 259 11.24 6.22 12.02
N TYR A 260 10.75 7.34 11.48
CA TYR A 260 10.67 7.57 10.05
C TYR A 260 12.05 7.78 9.43
N SER A 261 12.24 7.34 8.19
CA SER A 261 13.47 7.56 7.44
C SER A 261 13.15 7.90 5.99
N ALA A 262 13.55 9.10 5.56
CA ALA A 262 13.47 9.51 4.16
C ALA A 262 14.44 8.72 3.26
N ASP A 263 15.55 8.24 3.82
CA ASP A 263 16.64 7.54 3.11
C ASP A 263 16.53 6.01 3.28
N VAL A 264 15.66 5.35 2.50
CA VAL A 264 15.49 3.89 2.57
C VAL A 264 16.65 3.16 1.87
N GLU A 265 17.72 2.83 2.61
CA GLU A 265 18.89 2.12 2.06
C GLU A 265 18.60 0.65 1.67
N ASN A 266 17.66 -0.01 2.34
CA ASN A 266 17.28 -1.40 2.07
C ASN A 266 15.77 -1.63 2.24
N ASN A 267 15.06 -1.70 1.11
CA ASN A 267 13.62 -1.93 1.05
C ASN A 267 13.13 -3.17 1.80
N ASN A 268 13.93 -4.23 1.94
CA ASN A 268 13.48 -5.43 2.65
C ASN A 268 13.60 -5.29 4.17
N ASP A 269 14.67 -4.67 4.65
CA ASP A 269 14.85 -4.45 6.09
C ASP A 269 13.82 -3.42 6.59
N TYR A 270 13.62 -2.35 5.83
CA TYR A 270 12.62 -1.33 6.12
C TYR A 270 11.18 -1.87 6.05
N ALA A 271 10.89 -2.76 5.08
CA ALA A 271 9.59 -3.45 5.03
C ALA A 271 9.33 -4.33 6.26
N ASN A 272 10.33 -5.04 6.78
CA ASN A 272 10.17 -5.82 8.01
C ASN A 272 9.92 -4.91 9.21
N GLN A 273 10.68 -3.81 9.33
CA GLN A 273 10.46 -2.81 10.37
C GLN A 273 9.05 -2.20 10.27
N ASN A 274 8.53 -1.98 9.07
CA ASN A 274 7.17 -1.48 8.87
C ASN A 274 6.13 -2.48 9.36
N LEU A 275 6.32 -3.77 9.07
CA LEU A 275 5.41 -4.81 9.54
C LEU A 275 5.39 -4.90 11.07
N ASP A 276 6.56 -4.82 11.70
CA ASP A 276 6.67 -4.80 13.17
C ASP A 276 5.95 -3.58 13.74
N CYS A 277 6.23 -2.38 13.22
CA CYS A 277 5.55 -1.14 13.63
C CYS A 277 4.04 -1.20 13.45
N TRP A 278 3.54 -1.76 12.35
CA TRP A 278 2.10 -1.94 12.12
C TRP A 278 1.48 -2.93 13.11
N ALA A 279 2.19 -4.00 13.47
CA ALA A 279 1.72 -4.95 14.47
C ALA A 279 1.58 -4.26 15.83
N ASP A 280 2.60 -3.51 16.26
CA ASP A 280 2.59 -2.79 17.53
C ASP A 280 1.52 -1.67 17.52
N THR A 281 1.40 -0.93 16.41
CA THR A 281 0.33 0.07 16.22
C THR A 281 -1.07 -0.55 16.36
N TRP A 282 -1.27 -1.73 15.80
CA TRP A 282 -2.55 -2.44 15.89
C TRP A 282 -2.84 -2.93 17.31
N ASP A 283 -1.83 -3.49 17.99
CA ASP A 283 -1.96 -3.95 19.38
C ASP A 283 -2.35 -2.77 20.31
N HIS A 284 -1.68 -1.61 20.16
CA HIS A 284 -2.04 -0.39 20.89
C HIS A 284 -3.43 0.13 20.54
N PHE A 285 -3.83 0.03 19.27
CA PHE A 285 -5.17 0.42 18.85
C PHE A 285 -6.26 -0.46 19.50
N GLU A 286 -6.04 -1.76 19.60
CA GLU A 286 -6.97 -2.66 20.30
C GLU A 286 -7.11 -2.28 21.78
N GLU A 287 -6.00 -1.99 22.45
CA GLU A 287 -5.98 -1.54 23.85
C GLU A 287 -6.67 -0.19 24.02
N PHE A 288 -6.34 0.79 23.17
CA PHE A 288 -6.97 2.11 23.12
C PHE A 288 -8.49 2.01 22.96
N VAL A 289 -8.96 1.15 22.05
CA VAL A 289 -10.40 0.92 21.82
C VAL A 289 -11.06 0.28 23.05
N SER A 290 -10.36 -0.61 23.73
CA SER A 290 -10.81 -1.21 24.99
C SER A 290 -10.97 -0.13 26.06
N LEU A 291 -9.91 0.63 26.35
CA LEU A 291 -9.90 1.70 27.35
C LEU A 291 -10.94 2.78 27.08
N ARG A 292 -11.06 3.22 25.82
CA ARG A 292 -12.16 4.10 25.40
C ARG A 292 -13.51 3.55 25.85
N THR A 293 -13.75 2.26 25.58
CA THR A 293 -15.04 1.65 25.86
C THR A 293 -15.32 1.67 27.37
N GLU A 294 -14.30 1.44 28.19
CA GLU A 294 -14.39 1.51 29.64
C GLU A 294 -14.68 2.93 30.14
N ILE A 295 -13.93 3.92 29.66
CA ILE A 295 -14.16 5.36 29.93
C ILE A 295 -15.60 5.75 29.58
N LEU A 296 -16.10 5.33 28.41
CA LEU A 296 -17.47 5.60 27.96
C LEU A 296 -18.56 4.93 28.81
N LEU A 297 -18.26 3.78 29.41
CA LEU A 297 -19.19 3.05 30.27
C LEU A 297 -19.23 3.63 31.68
N GLU A 298 -18.08 4.00 32.22
CA GLU A 298 -17.93 4.70 33.49
C GLU A 298 -18.66 6.06 33.45
N ALA A 299 -18.49 6.82 32.36
CA ALA A 299 -19.16 8.09 32.09
C ALA A 299 -20.69 8.09 32.11
N LYS A 300 -21.32 6.91 31.99
CA LYS A 300 -22.80 6.75 31.99
C LYS A 300 -23.37 6.44 33.38
N LYS A 301 -22.53 6.15 34.38
CA LYS A 301 -22.94 5.82 35.74
C LYS A 301 -23.24 7.09 36.55
#